data_AF-A0A2K3K0R8-F1
#
_entry.id   AF-A0A2K3K0R8-F1
#
_cell.length_a   1.000
_cell.length_b   1.000
_cell.length_c   1.000
_cell.angle_alpha   90.00
_cell.angle_beta   90.00
_cell.angle_gamma   90.00
#
_symmetry.space_group_name_H-M   'P 1'
#
loop_
_entity.id
_entity.type
_entity.pdbx_description
1 polymer ?
#
loop_
_entity_poly.entity_id
_entity_poly.type
_entity_poly.pdbx_seq_one_letter_code
_entity_poly.pdbx_strand_id
1 'polypeptide(L)'
;MHSVSDVFFLAQKATLYPTAPLVDKESKTLKLRCARALKQIFILCDRDRDGALSDAELNDFQVQCFNAPLQPHEILDVKKAVQKKSSISVNERGLTLTGFLHLHALFIEKGPIETIWTVLNKFGYDDDVKLDDFIPPMKRAPDQSVELTNQAIGFLVKIFDEFDGDS
;
A
#
# COMPACT_ATOMS: atom_id res chain seq x y z
N MET A 1 21.06 11.63 -26.73
CA MET A 1 20.04 12.51 -27.33
C MET A 1 18.72 11.75 -27.27
N HIS A 2 17.73 12.23 -26.52
CA HIS A 2 16.40 11.64 -26.47
C HIS A 2 15.58 12.10 -27.68
N SER A 3 14.86 11.20 -28.33
CA SER A 3 13.99 11.53 -29.46
C SER A 3 12.82 12.39 -28.98
N VAL A 4 12.24 13.20 -29.87
CA VAL A 4 11.02 13.99 -29.57
C VAL A 4 9.90 13.08 -29.03
N SER A 5 9.79 11.86 -29.56
CA SER A 5 8.84 10.85 -29.07
C SER A 5 9.12 10.42 -27.62
N ASP A 6 10.39 10.30 -27.23
CA ASP A 6 10.77 9.93 -25.87
C ASP A 6 10.42 11.05 -24.89
N VAL A 7 10.60 12.30 -25.30
CA VAL A 7 10.25 13.47 -24.48
C VAL A 7 8.74 13.53 -24.22
N PHE A 8 7.89 13.27 -25.23
CA PHE A 8 6.44 13.20 -25.05
C PHE A 8 6.01 12.03 -24.18
N PHE A 9 6.60 10.84 -24.39
CA PHE A 9 6.33 9.67 -23.57
C PHE A 9 6.71 9.91 -22.10
N LEU A 10 7.88 10.49 -21.85
CA LEU A 10 8.34 10.85 -20.51
C LEU A 10 7.47 11.93 -19.87
N ALA A 11 7.00 12.92 -20.64
CA ALA A 11 6.09 13.95 -20.16
C ALA A 11 4.72 13.38 -19.78
N GLN A 12 4.19 12.46 -20.58
CA GLN A 12 2.94 11.75 -20.28
C GLN A 12 3.07 10.91 -19.01
N LYS A 13 4.16 10.14 -18.89
CA LYS A 13 4.45 9.33 -17.71
C LYS A 13 4.62 10.19 -16.45
N ALA A 14 5.30 11.33 -16.54
CA ALA A 14 5.45 12.26 -15.42
C ALA A 14 4.14 12.92 -14.99
N THR A 15 3.16 13.01 -15.90
CA THR A 15 1.81 13.50 -15.60
C THR A 15 0.97 12.42 -14.91
N LEU A 16 1.05 11.18 -15.39
CA LEU A 16 0.29 10.05 -14.86
C LEU A 16 0.84 9.53 -13.52
N TYR A 17 2.13 9.72 -13.27
CA TYR A 17 2.82 9.18 -12.09
C TYR A 17 3.66 10.27 -11.41
N PRO A 18 3.01 11.25 -10.75
CA PRO A 18 3.73 12.36 -10.16
C PRO A 18 4.69 11.88 -9.08
N THR A 19 5.95 12.33 -9.12
CA THR A 19 6.97 11.98 -8.12
C THR A 19 6.88 12.84 -6.87
N ALA A 20 6.41 14.08 -7.03
CA ALA A 20 6.33 15.10 -5.99
C ALA A 20 5.57 14.71 -4.72
N PRO A 21 4.42 13.98 -4.77
CA PRO A 21 3.71 13.59 -3.56
C PRO A 21 4.33 12.35 -2.87
N LEU A 22 5.11 11.56 -3.60
CA LEU A 22 5.71 10.32 -3.11
C LEU A 22 7.06 10.56 -2.40
N VAL A 23 7.91 11.41 -2.97
CA VAL A 23 9.34 11.48 -2.64
C VAL A 23 9.75 12.91 -2.30
N ASP A 24 10.59 13.04 -1.27
CA ASP A 24 11.33 14.25 -1.02
C ASP A 24 12.55 14.31 -1.96
N LYS A 25 12.64 15.35 -2.79
CA LYS A 25 13.67 15.45 -3.83
C LYS A 25 15.08 15.64 -3.25
N GLU A 26 15.21 16.22 -2.07
CA GLU A 26 16.51 16.48 -1.44
C GLU A 26 17.03 15.24 -0.73
N SER A 27 16.20 14.62 0.11
CA SER A 27 16.61 13.43 0.87
C SER A 27 16.50 12.12 0.09
N LYS A 28 15.80 12.12 -1.06
CA LYS A 28 15.42 10.92 -1.83
C LYS A 28 14.66 9.88 -1.01
N THR A 29 13.98 10.32 0.06
CA THR A 29 13.17 9.45 0.92
C THR A 29 11.68 9.60 0.64
N LEU A 30 10.89 8.59 1.02
CA LEU A 30 9.43 8.68 1.04
C LEU A 30 8.98 9.89 1.87
N LYS A 31 8.03 10.66 1.33
CA LYS A 31 7.33 11.67 2.12
C LYS A 31 6.49 11.01 3.20
N LEU A 32 6.29 11.72 4.32
CA LEU A 32 5.52 11.23 5.47
C LEU A 32 4.12 10.74 5.07
N ARG A 33 3.44 11.44 4.16
CA ARG A 33 2.10 11.03 3.70
C ARG A 33 2.13 9.70 2.95
N CYS A 34 3.08 9.52 2.02
CA CYS A 34 3.25 8.27 1.29
C CYS A 34 3.63 7.12 2.24
N ALA A 35 4.55 7.35 3.17
CA ALA A 35 4.90 6.35 4.19
C ALA A 35 3.71 5.96 5.07
N ARG A 36 2.84 6.92 5.44
CA ARG A 36 1.60 6.63 6.18
C ARG A 36 0.60 5.82 5.35
N ALA A 37 0.41 6.16 4.08
CA ALA A 37 -0.46 5.42 3.18
C ALA A 37 0.03 3.96 3.00
N LEU A 38 1.32 3.77 2.73
CA LEU A 38 1.92 2.44 2.62
C LEU A 38 1.84 1.65 3.94
N LYS A 39 1.96 2.31 5.09
CA LYS A 39 1.74 1.67 6.39
C LYS A 39 0.29 1.18 6.54
N GLN A 40 -0.70 1.97 6.14
CA GLN A 40 -2.11 1.55 6.18
C GLN A 40 -2.34 0.36 5.25
N ILE A 41 -1.77 0.38 4.04
CA ILE A 41 -1.85 -0.74 3.10
C ILE A 41 -1.22 -2.00 3.70
N PHE A 42 -0.05 -1.90 4.32
CA PHE A 42 0.58 -3.02 5.01
C PHE A 42 -0.36 -3.66 6.05
N ILE A 43 -0.99 -2.84 6.90
CA ILE A 43 -1.93 -3.32 7.93
C ILE A 43 -3.15 -4.02 7.30
N LEU A 44 -3.61 -3.56 6.14
CA LEU A 44 -4.70 -4.21 5.41
C LEU A 44 -4.29 -5.54 4.75
N CYS A 45 -3.00 -5.71 4.46
CA CYS A 45 -2.45 -6.93 3.86
C CYS A 45 -2.01 -7.98 4.89
N ASP A 46 -1.63 -7.55 6.09
CA ASP A 46 -1.31 -8.37 7.25
C ASP A 46 -2.61 -8.92 7.87
N ARG A 47 -3.08 -10.05 7.33
CA ARG A 47 -4.40 -10.61 7.63
C ARG A 47 -4.44 -11.30 8.98
N ASP A 48 -3.35 -11.97 9.35
CA ASP A 48 -3.22 -12.59 10.67
C ASP A 48 -2.67 -11.61 11.73
N ARG A 49 -2.29 -10.39 11.32
CA ARG A 49 -1.92 -9.25 12.16
C ARG A 49 -0.69 -9.53 13.02
N ASP A 50 0.21 -10.31 12.47
CA ASP A 50 1.35 -10.82 13.19
C ASP A 50 2.58 -9.87 13.09
N GLY A 51 2.40 -8.78 12.35
CA GLY A 51 3.40 -7.74 12.13
C GLY A 51 4.33 -8.01 10.94
N ALA A 52 4.07 -9.07 10.16
CA ALA A 52 4.82 -9.41 8.95
C ALA A 52 3.90 -9.98 7.86
N LEU A 53 4.23 -9.69 6.60
CA LEU A 53 3.57 -10.37 5.47
C LEU A 53 4.27 -11.71 5.23
N SER A 54 3.54 -12.78 5.51
CA SER A 54 3.92 -14.14 5.12
C SER A 54 4.05 -14.28 3.59
N ASP A 55 4.61 -15.39 3.11
CA ASP A 55 4.71 -15.64 1.66
C ASP A 55 3.33 -15.65 0.97
N ALA A 56 2.31 -16.16 1.67
CA ALA A 56 0.94 -16.18 1.19
C ALA A 56 0.35 -14.78 1.09
N GLU A 57 0.50 -13.95 2.12
CA GLU A 57 -0.03 -12.57 2.12
C GLU A 57 0.72 -11.68 1.13
N LEU A 58 2.03 -11.87 0.99
CA LEU A 58 2.83 -11.15 0.01
C LEU A 58 2.40 -11.51 -1.43
N ASN A 59 2.12 -12.79 -1.69
CA ASN A 59 1.57 -13.23 -2.97
C ASN A 59 0.16 -12.68 -3.20
N ASP A 60 -0.71 -12.70 -2.19
CA ASP A 60 -2.06 -12.15 -2.28
C ASP A 60 -2.05 -10.64 -2.56
N PHE A 61 -1.16 -9.90 -1.89
CA PHE A 61 -0.89 -8.49 -2.18
C PHE A 61 -0.47 -8.30 -3.65
N GLN A 62 0.44 -9.14 -4.17
CA GLN A 62 0.86 -9.07 -5.57
C GLN A 62 -0.32 -9.31 -6.52
N VAL A 63 -1.10 -10.38 -6.29
CA VAL A 63 -2.26 -10.70 -7.13
C VAL A 63 -3.28 -9.57 -7.10
N GLN A 64 -3.55 -9.01 -5.93
CA GLN A 64 -4.48 -7.90 -5.77
C GLN A 64 -4.04 -6.66 -6.54
N CYS A 65 -2.75 -6.29 -6.48
CA CYS A 65 -2.25 -5.06 -7.08
C CYS A 65 -1.91 -5.20 -8.57
N PHE A 66 -1.37 -6.34 -8.98
CA PHE A 66 -0.76 -6.53 -10.31
C PHE A 66 -1.41 -7.64 -11.14
N ASN A 67 -2.45 -8.31 -10.61
CA ASN A 67 -3.17 -9.41 -11.28
C ASN A 67 -2.25 -10.56 -11.75
N ALA A 68 -1.13 -10.77 -11.06
CA ALA A 68 -0.18 -11.84 -11.35
C ALA A 68 0.42 -12.37 -10.03
N PRO A 69 0.51 -13.69 -9.83
CA PRO A 69 1.13 -14.26 -8.64
C PRO A 69 2.66 -14.16 -8.70
N LEU A 70 3.30 -14.17 -7.53
CA LEU A 70 4.75 -14.36 -7.42
C LEU A 70 5.08 -15.85 -7.37
N GLN A 71 6.12 -16.25 -8.07
CA GLN A 71 6.75 -17.54 -7.90
C GLN A 71 7.55 -17.55 -6.57
N PRO A 72 7.72 -18.72 -5.92
CA PRO A 72 8.45 -18.81 -4.65
C PRO A 72 9.87 -18.22 -4.68
N HIS A 73 10.57 -18.35 -5.82
CA HIS A 73 11.91 -17.78 -5.97
C HIS A 73 11.88 -16.24 -6.03
N GLU A 74 10.85 -15.64 -6.64
CA GLU A 74 10.68 -14.18 -6.71
C GLU A 74 10.42 -13.60 -5.31
N ILE A 75 9.65 -14.30 -4.47
CA ILE A 75 9.44 -13.93 -3.07
C ILE A 75 10.77 -13.91 -2.29
N LEU A 76 11.59 -14.95 -2.48
CA LEU A 76 12.92 -15.00 -1.86
C LEU A 76 13.81 -13.86 -2.32
N ASP A 77 13.76 -13.49 -3.60
CA ASP A 77 14.54 -12.39 -4.16
C ASP A 77 14.10 -11.04 -3.62
N VAL A 78 12.79 -10.81 -3.46
CA VAL A 78 12.23 -9.64 -2.77
C VAL A 78 12.76 -9.55 -1.34
N LYS A 79 12.65 -10.63 -0.56
CA LYS A 79 13.13 -10.69 0.84
C LYS A 79 14.63 -10.40 0.93
N LYS A 80 15.45 -11.01 0.06
CA LYS A 80 16.91 -10.74 0.00
C LYS A 80 17.22 -9.30 -0.37
N ALA A 81 16.46 -8.70 -1.30
CA ALA A 81 16.70 -7.33 -1.74
C ALA A 81 16.51 -6.32 -0.60
N VAL A 82 15.47 -6.48 0.21
CA VAL A 82 15.22 -5.57 1.36
C VAL A 82 16.13 -5.87 2.54
N GLN A 83 16.49 -7.14 2.77
CA GLN A 83 17.38 -7.52 3.86
C GLN A 83 18.80 -6.95 3.69
N LYS A 84 19.24 -6.73 2.44
CA LYS A 84 20.49 -5.99 2.14
C LYS A 84 20.46 -4.53 2.61
N LYS A 85 19.28 -3.89 2.66
CA LYS A 85 19.14 -2.52 3.19
C LYS A 85 19.15 -2.49 4.72
N SER A 86 18.48 -3.45 5.35
CA SER A 86 18.43 -3.55 6.81
C SER A 86 18.04 -4.94 7.27
N SER A 87 18.73 -5.45 8.30
CA SER A 87 18.50 -6.80 8.86
C SER A 87 17.10 -6.98 9.45
N ILE A 88 16.44 -5.91 9.90
CA ILE A 88 15.08 -5.94 10.46
C ILE A 88 13.97 -5.91 9.42
N SER A 89 14.31 -5.89 8.13
CA SER A 89 13.33 -5.85 7.02
C SER A 89 12.57 -7.16 6.85
N VAL A 90 13.14 -8.27 7.33
CA VAL A 90 12.55 -9.61 7.24
C VAL A 90 12.77 -10.29 8.59
N ASN A 91 11.74 -10.94 9.11
CA ASN A 91 11.82 -11.78 10.31
C ASN A 91 11.40 -13.22 9.97
N GLU A 92 11.24 -14.06 10.99
CA GLU A 92 10.85 -15.47 10.82
C GLU A 92 9.43 -15.64 10.24
N ARG A 93 8.56 -14.66 10.43
CA ARG A 93 7.16 -14.65 9.97
C ARG A 93 7.06 -14.17 8.51
N GLY A 94 7.89 -13.20 8.12
CA GLY A 94 7.94 -12.72 6.76
C GLY A 94 8.49 -11.31 6.59
N LEU A 95 7.94 -10.58 5.63
CA LEU A 95 8.33 -9.21 5.31
C LEU A 95 7.72 -8.23 6.33
N THR A 96 8.55 -7.56 7.13
CA THR A 96 8.05 -6.64 8.16
C THR A 96 7.58 -5.32 7.54
N LEU A 97 6.87 -4.49 8.30
CA LEU A 97 6.52 -3.12 7.86
C LEU A 97 7.75 -2.33 7.40
N THR A 98 8.87 -2.46 8.12
CA THR A 98 10.14 -1.83 7.75
C THR A 98 10.63 -2.33 6.39
N GLY A 99 10.55 -3.64 6.14
CA GLY A 99 10.91 -4.23 4.85
C GLY A 99 9.98 -3.78 3.72
N PHE A 100 8.68 -3.70 3.99
CA PHE A 100 7.69 -3.21 3.02
C PHE A 100 7.98 -1.77 2.60
N LEU A 101 8.26 -0.87 3.56
CA LEU A 101 8.63 0.51 3.26
C LEU A 101 9.97 0.59 2.50
N HIS A 102 10.96 -0.25 2.85
CA HIS A 102 12.23 -0.33 2.11
C HIS A 102 12.05 -0.84 0.68
N LEU A 103 11.15 -1.80 0.45
CA LEU A 103 10.81 -2.30 -0.88
C LEU A 103 10.26 -1.17 -1.76
N HIS A 104 9.31 -0.41 -1.25
CA HIS A 104 8.76 0.73 -1.98
C HIS A 104 9.78 1.86 -2.17
N ALA A 105 10.67 2.11 -1.21
CA ALA A 105 11.79 3.02 -1.41
C ALA A 105 12.76 2.55 -2.50
N LEU A 106 13.00 1.24 -2.63
CA LEU A 106 13.79 0.68 -3.74
C LEU A 106 13.13 0.91 -5.10
N PHE A 107 11.80 0.80 -5.19
CA PHE A 107 11.08 1.11 -6.43
C PHE A 107 11.19 2.59 -6.82
N ILE A 108 11.29 3.51 -5.86
CA ILE A 108 11.57 4.92 -6.15
C ILE A 108 12.98 5.10 -6.73
N GLU A 109 13.98 4.47 -6.12
CA GLU A 109 15.38 4.68 -6.47
C GLU A 109 15.77 4.03 -7.80
N LYS A 110 15.27 2.82 -8.04
CA LYS A 110 15.78 1.91 -9.07
C LYS A 110 14.70 1.26 -9.92
N GLY A 111 13.44 1.40 -9.53
CA GLY A 111 12.32 0.72 -10.15
C GLY A 111 11.40 1.65 -10.95
N PRO A 112 10.39 1.08 -11.59
CA PRO A 112 9.30 1.85 -12.17
C PRO A 112 8.46 2.45 -11.05
N ILE A 113 8.39 3.79 -11.02
CA ILE A 113 7.55 4.50 -10.05
C ILE A 113 6.05 4.16 -10.22
N GLU A 114 5.67 3.69 -11.41
CA GLU A 114 4.32 3.16 -11.68
C GLU A 114 3.91 2.10 -10.67
N THR A 115 4.84 1.26 -10.20
CA THR A 115 4.55 0.18 -9.24
C THR A 115 3.95 0.73 -7.95
N ILE A 116 4.41 1.90 -7.48
CA ILE A 116 3.91 2.51 -6.25
C ILE A 116 2.53 3.10 -6.47
N TRP A 117 2.33 3.77 -7.60
CA TRP A 117 1.03 4.33 -7.97
C TRP A 117 -0.02 3.24 -8.20
N THR A 118 0.34 2.12 -8.82
CA THR A 118 -0.56 0.97 -8.95
C THR A 118 -1.03 0.48 -7.58
N VAL A 119 -0.13 0.39 -6.60
CA VAL A 119 -0.49 0.00 -5.23
C VAL A 119 -1.37 1.06 -4.57
N LEU A 120 -0.99 2.33 -4.59
CA LEU A 120 -1.79 3.41 -4.02
C LEU A 120 -3.21 3.47 -4.61
N ASN A 121 -3.32 3.44 -5.94
CA ASN A 121 -4.59 3.50 -6.64
C ASN A 121 -5.45 2.26 -6.35
N LYS A 122 -4.84 1.06 -6.24
CA LYS A 122 -5.57 -0.16 -5.90
C LYS A 122 -6.24 -0.08 -4.53
N PHE A 123 -5.65 0.67 -3.60
CA PHE A 123 -6.17 0.91 -2.26
C PHE A 123 -6.94 2.23 -2.11
N GLY A 124 -7.28 2.89 -3.23
CA GLY A 124 -8.18 4.05 -3.26
C GLY A 124 -7.52 5.39 -2.96
N TYR A 125 -6.19 5.48 -2.99
CA TYR A 125 -5.49 6.75 -2.86
C TYR A 125 -5.48 7.51 -4.19
N ASP A 126 -5.65 8.83 -4.12
CA ASP A 126 -5.57 9.75 -5.26
C ASP A 126 -4.13 10.22 -5.55
N ASP A 127 -3.98 11.08 -6.55
CA ASP A 127 -2.70 11.68 -6.98
C ASP A 127 -2.02 12.55 -5.89
N ASP A 128 -2.74 12.93 -4.84
CA ASP A 128 -2.25 13.65 -3.66
C ASP A 128 -1.91 12.72 -2.48
N VAL A 129 -2.07 11.41 -2.68
CA VAL A 129 -1.95 10.34 -1.68
C VAL A 129 -2.94 10.53 -0.53
N LYS A 130 -4.18 10.86 -0.87
CA LYS A 130 -5.33 10.94 0.04
C LYS A 130 -6.36 9.88 -0.35
N LEU A 131 -7.04 9.33 0.65
CA LEU A 131 -8.25 8.58 0.39
C LEU A 131 -9.37 9.57 0.10
N ASP A 132 -10.31 9.16 -0.75
CA ASP A 132 -11.54 9.92 -0.93
C ASP A 132 -12.34 9.87 0.39
N ASP A 133 -12.35 10.98 1.12
CA ASP A 133 -13.12 11.14 2.36
C ASP A 133 -14.62 11.37 2.07
N PHE A 134 -15.10 11.10 0.85
CA PHE A 134 -16.49 11.26 0.47
C PHE A 134 -17.39 10.29 1.26
N ILE A 135 -17.96 10.81 2.34
CA ILE A 135 -19.11 10.22 3.01
C ILE A 135 -20.35 10.73 2.28
N PRO A 136 -21.11 9.87 1.57
CA PRO A 136 -22.31 10.29 0.88
C PRO A 136 -23.29 10.93 1.89
N PRO A 137 -23.93 12.05 1.55
CA PRO A 137 -24.90 12.66 2.45
C PRO A 137 -26.08 11.72 2.67
N MET A 138 -26.29 11.29 3.91
CA MET A 138 -27.49 10.55 4.30
C MET A 138 -28.69 11.50 4.29
N LYS A 139 -29.61 11.28 3.35
CA LYS A 139 -30.91 11.97 3.35
C LYS A 139 -31.74 11.44 4.52
N ARG A 140 -32.16 12.33 5.41
CA ARG A 140 -33.05 12.01 6.55
C ARG A 140 -34.11 13.08 6.75
N ALA A 141 -35.31 12.68 7.14
CA ALA A 141 -36.31 13.58 7.68
C ALA A 141 -35.98 13.97 9.14
N PRO A 142 -36.50 15.09 9.68
CA PRO A 142 -36.19 15.55 11.04
C PRO A 142 -36.54 14.55 12.15
N ASP A 143 -37.47 13.64 11.88
CA ASP A 143 -38.01 12.64 12.79
C ASP A 143 -37.38 11.24 12.62
N GLN A 144 -36.39 11.07 11.73
CA GLN A 144 -35.72 9.79 11.49
C GLN A 144 -34.44 9.60 12.33
N SER A 145 -34.28 8.40 12.89
CA SER A 145 -33.03 7.93 13.51
C SER A 145 -32.14 7.18 12.50
N VAL A 146 -30.87 7.02 12.85
CA VAL A 146 -29.88 6.25 12.08
C VAL A 146 -29.36 5.12 12.95
N GLU A 147 -29.48 3.90 12.47
CA GLU A 147 -29.01 2.70 13.15
C GLU A 147 -28.11 1.87 12.22
N LEU A 148 -27.20 1.10 12.81
CA LEU A 148 -26.38 0.15 12.07
C LEU A 148 -27.22 -1.03 11.65
N THR A 149 -27.05 -1.49 10.41
CA THR A 149 -27.66 -2.74 9.96
C THR A 149 -27.01 -3.93 10.69
N ASN A 150 -27.71 -5.05 10.77
CA ASN A 150 -27.14 -6.29 11.32
C ASN A 150 -25.85 -6.71 10.60
N GLN A 151 -25.73 -6.43 9.30
CA GLN A 151 -24.50 -6.66 8.54
C GLN A 151 -23.35 -5.75 9.00
N ALA A 152 -23.63 -4.46 9.20
CA ALA A 152 -22.63 -3.52 9.72
C ALA A 152 -22.21 -3.87 11.14
N ILE A 153 -23.16 -4.26 12.00
CA ILE A 153 -22.87 -4.74 13.35
C ILE A 153 -21.98 -6.00 13.28
N GLY A 154 -22.35 -7.00 12.47
CA GLY A 154 -21.55 -8.22 12.33
C GLY A 154 -20.13 -7.95 11.79
N PHE A 155 -19.99 -7.00 10.86
CA PHE A 155 -18.68 -6.55 10.40
C PHE A 155 -17.87 -5.91 11.54
N LEU A 156 -18.46 -5.00 12.32
CA LEU A 156 -17.77 -4.33 13.43
C LEU A 156 -17.40 -5.29 14.56
N VAL A 157 -18.26 -6.26 14.88
CA VAL A 157 -17.97 -7.31 15.86
C VAL A 157 -16.76 -8.14 15.39
N LYS A 158 -16.76 -8.57 14.13
CA LYS A 158 -15.61 -9.29 13.56
C LYS A 158 -14.32 -8.47 13.69
N ILE A 159 -14.35 -7.19 13.34
CA ILE A 159 -13.18 -6.30 13.48
C ILE A 159 -12.76 -6.19 14.95
N PHE A 160 -13.71 -6.03 15.88
CA PHE A 160 -13.43 -5.94 17.31
C PHE A 160 -12.74 -7.21 17.82
N ASP A 161 -13.28 -8.39 17.52
CA ASP A 161 -12.71 -9.67 17.94
C ASP A 161 -11.29 -9.87 17.38
N GLU A 162 -11.01 -9.37 16.16
CA GLU A 162 -9.65 -9.40 15.59
C GLU A 162 -8.67 -8.44 16.29
N PHE A 163 -9.14 -7.44 17.05
CA PHE A 163 -8.31 -6.50 17.83
C PHE A 163 -8.30 -6.78 19.34
N ASP A 164 -9.12 -7.71 19.82
CA ASP A 164 -9.21 -8.10 21.23
C ASP A 164 -8.11 -9.13 21.57
N GLY A 165 -6.87 -8.64 21.70
CA GLY A 165 -5.69 -9.46 21.97
C GLY A 165 -5.58 -10.04 23.39
N ASP A 166 -6.56 -9.78 24.25
CA ASP A 166 -6.57 -10.17 25.68
C ASP A 166 -7.54 -11.32 26.01
N SER A 167 -8.19 -11.94 25.00
CA SER A 167 -9.12 -13.06 25.17
C SER A 167 -8.44 -14.45 25.22
#